data_AF-A0A5E8CM85-F1
#
_entry.id   AF-A0A5E8CM85-F1
#
_cell.length_a   1.000
_cell.length_b   1.000
_cell.length_c   1.000
_cell.angle_alpha   90.00
_cell.angle_beta   90.00
_cell.angle_gamma   90.00
#
_symmetry.space_group_name_H-M   'P 1'
#
loop_
_entity.id
_entity.type
_entity.pdbx_description
1 polymer ?
#
loop_
_entity_poly.entity_id
_entity_poly.type
_entity_poly.pdbx_seq_one_letter_code
_entity_poly.pdbx_strand_id
1 'polypeptide(L)'
;MTNVYVRQKPLLENDKKIVSVISDKQLNIEKNYITYDGQQKKKFLKYNFDGIFNSSSSNDYIFDKIIKNNLNDDFTCFMYGQTGSGKTYTVLGTIGNEGLFIKIGNHLISSHECLFLSAYQIYNEELKDLLNSNKTIKMYETDNKNFEIPELTYKKITNINELETTLKDIKKFRTDGINNINFNSSRSHAVLMFTIKINKKILCIRIIDLAGNERSKNSKILNFESRQENKYINSSLFALKECIRSIDSKNKHIPFRRSKLTSVLRNCFTKNHNSIMIATICSNLNNYSDIVNTLTYASKVNNFKPIPKEEIFIPSNKYPKLPSIQKKKKEKISYKKENFIISDEEVRIESVYSSESEQSAFKINNMTPILLEYKNFIKAKIKNYKSINKNIDLYLENYPSKSSSKYLSEINKDSLTSIDQTLQELRIMERIKRRSLFN
;
A
#
# COMPACT_ATOMS: atom_id res chain seq x y z
N MET A 1 18.81 5.49 -15.22
CA MET A 1 19.23 6.18 -13.99
C MET A 1 17.97 6.43 -13.19
N THR A 2 18.00 6.31 -11.86
CA THR A 2 16.77 6.46 -11.07
C THR A 2 16.54 7.92 -10.77
N ASN A 3 15.44 8.47 -11.24
CA ASN A 3 15.09 9.84 -10.94
C ASN A 3 14.49 9.95 -9.54
N VAL A 4 14.89 10.97 -8.79
CA VAL A 4 14.46 11.15 -7.40
C VAL A 4 13.70 12.44 -7.23
N TYR A 5 12.45 12.32 -6.79
CA TYR A 5 11.58 13.44 -6.47
C TYR A 5 11.24 13.45 -4.98
N VAL A 6 11.04 14.64 -4.42
CA VAL A 6 10.55 14.80 -3.05
C VAL A 6 9.12 15.29 -3.08
N ARG A 7 8.23 14.72 -2.26
CA ARG A 7 6.86 15.21 -2.07
C ARG A 7 6.63 15.63 -0.62
N GLN A 8 6.22 16.88 -0.44
CA GLN A 8 5.82 17.41 0.86
C GLN A 8 4.34 17.17 1.11
N LYS A 9 4.03 16.57 2.26
CA LYS A 9 2.66 16.53 2.78
C LYS A 9 2.24 17.94 3.27
N PRO A 10 0.98 18.35 3.08
CA PRO A 10 0.40 19.49 3.78
C PRO A 10 0.63 19.45 5.29
N LEU A 11 0.94 20.61 5.86
CA LEU A 11 1.03 20.81 7.30
C LEU A 11 -0.38 20.79 7.91
N LEU A 12 -0.50 20.23 9.10
CA LEU A 12 -1.69 20.39 9.93
C LEU A 12 -1.60 21.74 10.68
N GLU A 13 -2.74 22.27 11.14
CA GLU A 13 -2.88 23.62 11.72
C GLU A 13 -1.91 23.94 12.88
N ASN A 14 -1.31 22.93 13.51
CA ASN A 14 -0.37 23.08 14.63
C ASN A 14 1.08 22.63 14.32
N ASP A 15 1.40 22.32 13.07
CA ASP A 15 2.72 21.81 12.71
C ASP A 15 3.74 22.95 12.53
N LYS A 16 4.85 22.89 13.29
CA LYS A 16 5.99 23.78 13.04
C LYS A 16 6.75 23.34 11.79
N LYS A 17 6.72 24.17 10.74
CA LYS A 17 7.41 23.93 9.48
C LYS A 17 8.93 24.03 9.66
N ILE A 18 9.66 22.96 9.33
CA ILE A 18 11.13 22.94 9.34
C ILE A 18 11.77 22.74 7.96
N VAL A 19 10.95 22.51 6.93
CA VAL A 19 11.43 22.33 5.55
C VAL A 19 10.99 23.51 4.71
N SER A 20 11.96 24.19 4.08
CA SER A 20 11.73 25.26 3.10
C SER A 20 12.11 24.78 1.71
N VAL A 21 11.21 24.96 0.74
CA VAL A 21 11.51 24.75 -0.68
C VAL A 21 12.12 26.03 -1.20
N ILE A 22 13.36 25.95 -1.71
CA ILE A 22 14.12 27.10 -2.21
C ILE A 22 13.91 27.26 -3.72
N SER A 23 13.79 26.13 -4.43
CA SER A 23 13.46 26.08 -5.85
C SER A 23 12.79 24.74 -6.18
N ASP A 24 12.40 24.54 -7.43
CA ASP A 24 11.83 23.28 -7.93
C ASP A 24 12.71 22.05 -7.72
N LYS A 25 14.02 22.24 -7.43
CA LYS A 25 15.00 21.16 -7.25
C LYS A 25 15.72 21.20 -5.91
N GLN A 26 15.60 22.29 -5.15
CA GLN A 26 16.33 22.47 -3.90
C GLN A 26 15.40 22.71 -2.70
N LEU A 27 15.66 22.01 -1.59
CA LEU A 27 15.06 22.28 -0.29
C LEU A 27 16.12 22.40 0.80
N ASN A 28 15.75 23.10 1.87
CA ASN A 28 16.54 23.20 3.09
C ASN A 28 15.75 22.68 4.30
N ILE A 29 16.42 21.96 5.20
CA ILE A 29 15.91 21.63 6.52
C ILE A 29 16.56 22.54 7.55
N GLU A 30 15.76 23.22 8.35
CA GLU A 30 16.21 24.02 9.50
C GLU A 30 16.51 23.11 10.70
N LYS A 31 17.74 23.22 11.21
CA LYS A 31 18.19 22.59 12.46
C LYS A 31 18.51 23.67 13.48
N ASN A 32 17.71 23.73 14.55
CA ASN A 32 18.03 24.54 15.71
C ASN A 32 18.99 23.75 16.63
N TYR A 33 20.04 24.41 17.11
CA TYR A 33 20.99 23.83 18.06
C TYR A 33 21.50 24.90 19.04
N ILE A 34 21.95 24.45 20.21
CA ILE A 34 22.51 25.31 21.24
C ILE A 34 24.03 25.11 21.22
N THR A 35 24.79 26.20 21.14
CA THR A 35 26.26 26.17 21.24
C THR A 35 26.72 26.07 22.70
N TYR A 36 28.01 25.75 22.90
CA TYR A 36 28.57 25.58 24.26
C TYR A 36 28.43 26.83 25.15
N ASP A 37 28.34 28.01 24.55
CA ASP A 37 28.10 29.30 25.20
C ASP A 37 26.60 29.61 25.45
N GLY A 38 25.71 28.63 25.22
CA GLY A 38 24.27 28.77 25.44
C GLY A 38 23.50 29.50 24.34
N GLN A 39 24.17 29.93 23.25
CA GLN A 39 23.49 30.64 22.17
C GLN A 39 22.66 29.69 21.31
N GLN A 40 21.42 30.09 20.98
CA GLN A 40 20.61 29.38 20.00
C GLN A 40 21.07 29.76 18.58
N LYS A 41 21.50 28.77 17.81
CA LYS A 41 21.91 28.94 16.41
C LYS A 41 21.08 28.06 15.48
N LYS A 42 21.00 28.49 14.22
CA LYS A 42 20.31 27.78 13.14
C LYS A 42 21.32 27.27 12.13
N LYS A 43 21.20 26.01 11.74
CA LYS A 43 21.93 25.40 10.63
C LYS A 43 20.95 24.91 9.58
N PHE A 44 21.23 25.18 8.31
CA PHE A 44 20.41 24.68 7.20
C PHE A 44 21.10 23.51 6.52
N LEU A 45 20.42 22.36 6.47
CA LEU A 45 20.84 21.21 5.67
C LEU A 45 20.23 21.35 4.27
N LYS A 46 21.07 21.48 3.25
CA LYS A 46 20.65 21.67 1.86
C LYS A 46 20.58 20.33 1.12
N TYR A 47 19.52 20.11 0.35
CA TYR A 47 19.37 18.92 -0.49
C TYR A 47 18.89 19.31 -1.90
N ASN A 48 19.44 18.62 -2.90
CA ASN A 48 19.09 18.78 -4.32
C ASN A 48 18.55 17.46 -4.89
N PHE A 49 17.51 17.55 -5.70
CA PHE A 49 16.80 16.43 -6.32
C PHE A 49 16.40 16.75 -7.76
N ASP A 50 15.87 15.77 -8.50
CA ASP A 50 15.37 16.01 -9.86
C ASP A 50 14.11 16.89 -9.88
N GLY A 51 13.32 16.84 -8.80
CA GLY A 51 12.21 17.76 -8.60
C GLY A 51 11.59 17.67 -7.20
N ILE A 52 10.89 18.72 -6.81
CA ILE A 52 10.22 18.86 -5.53
C ILE A 52 8.76 19.24 -5.75
N PHE A 53 7.88 18.43 -5.20
CA PHE A 53 6.44 18.67 -5.11
C PHE A 53 6.13 19.24 -3.74
N ASN A 54 5.64 20.48 -3.72
CA ASN A 54 5.19 21.16 -2.51
C ASN A 54 3.86 20.57 -1.99
N SER A 55 3.38 21.10 -0.87
CA SER A 55 2.15 20.64 -0.23
C SER A 55 0.88 20.80 -1.09
N SER A 56 0.87 21.70 -2.07
CA SER A 56 -0.28 21.91 -2.95
C SER A 56 -0.25 21.02 -4.20
N SER A 57 0.79 20.21 -4.39
CA SER A 57 0.92 19.34 -5.56
C SER A 57 -0.03 18.13 -5.49
N SER A 58 -0.99 18.09 -6.41
CA SER A 58 -1.98 17.02 -6.54
C SER A 58 -1.39 15.74 -7.14
N ASN A 59 -2.11 14.63 -6.99
CA ASN A 59 -1.73 13.37 -7.65
C ASN A 59 -1.82 13.46 -9.18
N ASP A 60 -2.75 14.26 -9.71
CA ASP A 60 -2.87 14.55 -11.15
C ASP A 60 -1.62 15.24 -11.68
N TYR A 61 -1.18 16.30 -11.01
CA TYR A 61 0.03 17.02 -11.41
C TYR A 61 1.28 16.13 -11.39
N ILE A 62 1.41 15.28 -10.36
CA ILE A 62 2.52 14.32 -10.28
C ILE A 62 2.43 13.29 -11.41
N PHE A 63 1.23 12.78 -11.69
CA PHE A 63 1.02 11.83 -12.77
C PHE A 63 1.47 12.41 -14.13
N ASP A 64 0.97 13.59 -14.49
CA ASP A 64 1.28 14.23 -15.75
C ASP A 64 2.76 14.62 -15.86
N LYS A 65 3.35 15.13 -14.77
CA LYS A 65 4.73 15.63 -14.80
C LYS A 65 5.78 14.53 -14.92
N ILE A 66 5.62 13.41 -14.21
CA ILE A 66 6.71 12.43 -14.06
C ILE A 66 6.33 10.99 -14.37
N ILE A 67 5.05 10.64 -14.41
CA ILE A 67 4.63 9.24 -14.59
C ILE A 67 4.26 8.97 -16.04
N LYS A 68 3.39 9.78 -16.63
CA LYS A 68 2.75 9.54 -17.93
C LYS A 68 3.73 9.17 -19.04
N ASN A 69 4.83 9.92 -19.16
CA ASN A 69 5.83 9.72 -20.20
C ASN A 69 6.66 8.42 -20.06
N ASN A 70 6.60 7.75 -18.90
CA ASN A 70 7.34 6.51 -18.64
C ASN A 70 6.51 5.24 -18.91
N LEU A 71 5.21 5.38 -19.26
CA LEU A 71 4.29 4.23 -19.40
C LEU A 71 4.43 3.45 -20.72
N ASN A 72 5.32 3.89 -21.62
CA ASN A 72 5.63 3.22 -22.88
C ASN A 72 6.77 2.20 -22.77
N ASP A 73 7.38 2.05 -21.59
CA ASP A 73 8.49 1.15 -21.32
C ASP A 73 8.31 0.43 -19.97
N ASP A 74 9.18 -0.55 -19.68
CA ASP A 74 9.31 -1.12 -18.34
C ASP A 74 9.68 -0.03 -17.33
N PHE A 75 8.81 0.15 -16.33
CA PHE A 75 8.87 1.27 -15.41
C PHE A 75 8.61 0.82 -13.96
N THR A 76 9.34 1.40 -13.01
CA THR A 76 9.06 1.23 -11.57
C THR A 76 9.08 2.56 -10.84
N CYS A 77 7.97 2.90 -10.21
CA CYS A 77 7.86 4.02 -9.27
C CYS A 77 7.74 3.48 -7.85
N PHE A 78 8.59 3.90 -6.92
CA PHE A 78 8.49 3.48 -5.52
C PHE A 78 8.49 4.66 -4.56
N MET A 79 7.67 4.52 -3.52
CA MET A 79 7.41 5.56 -2.52
C MET A 79 8.22 5.26 -1.27
N TYR A 80 9.02 6.21 -0.80
CA TYR A 80 9.90 6.05 0.34
C TYR A 80 9.75 7.18 1.35
N GLY A 81 9.68 6.86 2.63
CA GLY A 81 9.50 7.85 3.69
C GLY A 81 8.80 7.29 4.92
N GLN A 82 8.65 8.11 5.94
CA GLN A 82 8.11 7.68 7.23
C GLN A 82 6.60 7.37 7.15
N THR A 83 6.08 6.64 8.12
CA THR A 83 4.63 6.49 8.31
C THR A 83 3.96 7.86 8.45
N GLY A 84 2.79 7.99 7.81
CA GLY A 84 2.03 9.25 7.80
C GLY A 84 2.57 10.35 6.87
N SER A 85 3.68 10.13 6.15
CA SER A 85 4.25 11.11 5.20
C SER A 85 3.53 11.20 3.85
N GLY A 86 2.61 10.28 3.54
CA GLY A 86 1.79 10.34 2.33
C GLY A 86 2.12 9.31 1.25
N LYS A 87 2.94 8.28 1.53
CA LYS A 87 3.23 7.18 0.59
C LYS A 87 1.96 6.52 0.04
N THR A 88 1.17 5.91 0.92
CA THR A 88 -0.08 5.23 0.56
C THR A 88 -1.11 6.17 -0.07
N TYR A 89 -1.19 7.44 0.38
CA TYR A 89 -2.04 8.47 -0.26
C TYR A 89 -1.61 8.73 -1.71
N THR A 90 -0.29 8.80 -1.96
CA THR A 90 0.26 8.98 -3.32
C THR A 90 -0.07 7.78 -4.20
N VAL A 91 0.06 6.56 -3.67
CA VAL A 91 -0.13 5.31 -4.44
C VAL A 91 -1.60 4.98 -4.66
N LEU A 92 -2.34 4.80 -3.56
CA LEU A 92 -3.69 4.23 -3.54
C LEU A 92 -4.79 5.30 -3.44
N GLY A 93 -4.44 6.54 -3.09
CA GLY A 93 -5.40 7.62 -2.88
C GLY A 93 -6.34 7.41 -1.70
N THR A 94 -7.27 8.34 -1.55
CA THR A 94 -8.38 8.31 -0.59
C THR A 94 -9.71 8.49 -1.32
N ILE A 95 -10.81 8.42 -0.58
CA ILE A 95 -12.13 8.78 -1.14
C ILE A 95 -12.04 10.24 -1.61
N GLY A 96 -12.49 10.50 -2.85
CA GLY A 96 -12.45 11.81 -3.49
C GLY A 96 -11.08 12.28 -4.00
N ASN A 97 -9.99 11.53 -3.77
CA ASN A 97 -8.66 11.86 -4.27
C ASN A 97 -7.94 10.59 -4.74
N GLU A 98 -7.99 10.34 -6.05
CA GLU A 98 -7.37 9.16 -6.66
C GLU A 98 -5.86 9.13 -6.48
N GLY A 99 -5.33 7.93 -6.22
CA GLY A 99 -3.90 7.67 -6.20
C GLY A 99 -3.32 7.52 -7.61
N LEU A 100 -1.99 7.52 -7.72
CA LEU A 100 -1.28 7.25 -8.97
C LEU A 100 -1.69 5.91 -9.59
N PHE A 101 -2.08 4.91 -8.78
CA PHE A 101 -2.51 3.60 -9.29
C PHE A 101 -3.74 3.69 -10.20
N ILE A 102 -4.78 4.42 -9.78
CA ILE A 102 -5.99 4.62 -10.60
C ILE A 102 -5.66 5.45 -11.84
N LYS A 103 -4.87 6.53 -11.69
CA LYS A 103 -4.50 7.42 -12.80
C LYS A 103 -3.71 6.69 -13.90
N ILE A 104 -2.73 5.86 -13.50
CA ILE A 104 -1.98 5.01 -14.41
C ILE A 104 -2.91 4.00 -15.07
N GLY A 105 -3.71 3.26 -14.30
CA GLY A 105 -4.60 2.25 -14.87
C GLY A 105 -5.60 2.85 -15.84
N ASN A 106 -6.22 4.00 -15.53
CA ASN A 106 -7.15 4.69 -16.43
C ASN A 106 -6.49 5.09 -17.76
N HIS A 107 -5.27 5.63 -17.69
CA HIS A 107 -4.49 5.98 -18.89
C HIS A 107 -4.16 4.74 -19.73
N LEU A 108 -3.78 3.64 -19.08
CA LEU A 108 -3.43 2.39 -19.75
C LEU A 108 -4.65 1.72 -20.39
N ILE A 109 -5.79 1.67 -19.71
CA ILE A 109 -7.06 1.15 -20.23
C ILE A 109 -7.44 1.89 -21.51
N SER A 110 -7.29 3.22 -21.52
CA SER A 110 -7.63 4.05 -22.68
C SER A 110 -6.69 3.85 -23.86
N SER A 111 -5.48 3.33 -23.63
CA SER A 111 -4.41 3.27 -24.63
C SER A 111 -4.06 1.84 -25.07
N HIS A 112 -4.59 0.80 -24.41
CA HIS A 112 -4.23 -0.60 -24.64
C HIS A 112 -5.42 -1.54 -24.48
N GLU A 113 -5.57 -2.48 -25.42
CA GLU A 113 -6.66 -3.48 -25.40
C GLU A 113 -6.49 -4.59 -24.35
N CYS A 114 -5.24 -4.86 -23.96
CA CYS A 114 -4.89 -5.97 -23.06
C CYS A 114 -4.09 -5.47 -21.86
N LEU A 115 -4.80 -5.15 -20.79
CA LEU A 115 -4.24 -4.77 -19.49
C LEU A 115 -4.49 -5.87 -18.46
N PHE A 116 -3.42 -6.35 -17.83
CA PHE A 116 -3.48 -7.26 -16.69
C PHE A 116 -2.97 -6.56 -15.43
N LEU A 117 -3.68 -6.74 -14.33
CA LEU A 117 -3.34 -6.22 -13.02
C LEU A 117 -2.90 -7.38 -12.13
N SER A 118 -1.77 -7.22 -11.45
CA SER A 118 -1.34 -8.12 -10.38
C SER A 118 -0.88 -7.32 -9.17
N ALA A 119 -1.06 -7.87 -7.97
CA ALA A 119 -0.76 -7.17 -6.74
C ALA A 119 -0.36 -8.15 -5.64
N TYR A 120 0.71 -7.87 -4.93
CA TYR A 120 1.13 -8.64 -3.75
C TYR A 120 1.73 -7.74 -2.68
N GLN A 121 1.73 -8.21 -1.44
CA GLN A 121 2.46 -7.55 -0.36
C GLN A 121 3.62 -8.42 0.13
N ILE A 122 4.71 -7.76 0.50
CA ILE A 122 5.82 -8.36 1.24
C ILE A 122 5.63 -8.02 2.71
N TYR A 123 5.35 -9.03 3.50
CA TYR A 123 5.18 -8.94 4.95
C TYR A 123 5.94 -10.07 5.61
N ASN A 124 6.76 -9.74 6.61
CA ASN A 124 7.57 -10.74 7.31
C ASN A 124 8.46 -11.61 6.37
N GLU A 125 9.03 -11.00 5.32
CA GLU A 125 9.78 -11.69 4.24
C GLU A 125 9.00 -12.77 3.46
N GLU A 126 7.68 -12.84 3.65
CA GLU A 126 6.76 -13.65 2.85
C GLU A 126 6.02 -12.78 1.82
N LEU A 127 5.69 -13.37 0.68
CA LEU A 127 4.83 -12.72 -0.32
C LEU A 127 3.40 -13.23 -0.14
N LYS A 128 2.44 -12.31 -0.07
CA LYS A 128 1.00 -12.61 -0.01
C LYS A 128 0.31 -11.98 -1.23
N ASP A 129 -0.41 -12.79 -2.00
CA ASP A 129 -1.17 -12.35 -3.17
C ASP A 129 -2.41 -11.53 -2.73
N LEU A 130 -2.45 -10.25 -3.10
CA LEU A 130 -3.53 -9.33 -2.71
C LEU A 130 -4.79 -9.50 -3.58
N LEU A 131 -4.71 -10.25 -4.69
CA LEU A 131 -5.85 -10.57 -5.55
C LEU A 131 -6.42 -11.96 -5.27
N ASN A 132 -5.76 -12.75 -4.44
CA ASN A 132 -6.16 -14.12 -4.10
C ASN A 132 -6.15 -14.33 -2.59
N SER A 133 -6.91 -13.49 -1.87
CA SER A 133 -7.18 -13.64 -0.44
C SER A 133 -5.93 -13.81 0.44
N ASN A 134 -4.86 -13.07 0.16
CA ASN A 134 -3.56 -13.18 0.85
C ASN A 134 -2.91 -14.57 0.75
N LYS A 135 -3.16 -15.34 -0.32
CA LYS A 135 -2.46 -16.61 -0.56
C LYS A 135 -0.95 -16.39 -0.53
N THR A 136 -0.24 -17.21 0.25
CA THR A 136 1.23 -17.17 0.31
C THR A 136 1.80 -17.68 -1.01
N ILE A 137 2.67 -16.89 -1.63
CA ILE A 137 3.30 -17.22 -2.92
C ILE A 137 4.83 -17.16 -2.80
N LYS A 138 5.53 -17.85 -3.71
CA LYS A 138 6.99 -17.95 -3.70
C LYS A 138 7.61 -17.14 -4.84
N MET A 139 8.74 -16.52 -4.52
CA MET A 139 9.57 -15.79 -5.48
C MET A 139 10.86 -16.57 -5.72
N TYR A 140 11.17 -16.78 -7.00
CA TYR A 140 12.31 -17.55 -7.48
C TYR A 140 13.28 -16.64 -8.24
N GLU A 141 14.58 -16.88 -8.10
CA GLU A 141 15.60 -16.23 -8.93
C GLU A 141 15.82 -17.09 -10.19
N THR A 142 15.80 -16.44 -11.35
CA THR A 142 16.09 -17.03 -12.66
C THR A 142 17.59 -17.01 -12.94
N ASP A 143 18.04 -17.75 -13.95
CA ASP A 143 19.46 -17.78 -14.36
C ASP A 143 20.00 -16.40 -14.78
N ASN A 144 19.12 -15.55 -15.32
CA ASN A 144 19.42 -14.16 -15.67
C ASN A 144 19.46 -13.22 -14.45
N LYS A 145 19.40 -13.77 -13.24
CA LYS A 145 19.37 -13.05 -11.96
C LYS A 145 18.17 -12.08 -11.83
N ASN A 146 17.12 -12.32 -12.61
CA ASN A 146 15.80 -11.70 -12.45
C ASN A 146 14.95 -12.54 -11.50
N PHE A 147 13.89 -11.96 -10.95
CA PHE A 147 12.98 -12.68 -10.06
C PHE A 147 11.63 -12.91 -10.73
N GLU A 148 11.10 -14.11 -10.55
CA GLU A 148 9.80 -14.54 -11.06
C GLU A 148 8.91 -15.03 -9.91
N ILE A 149 7.60 -14.84 -10.09
CA ILE A 149 6.56 -15.24 -9.12
C ILE A 149 5.50 -16.02 -9.91
N PRO A 150 5.70 -17.32 -10.16
CA PRO A 150 4.83 -18.11 -11.05
C PRO A 150 3.38 -18.22 -10.57
N GLU A 151 3.19 -18.23 -9.25
CA GLU A 151 1.87 -18.38 -8.62
C GLU A 151 1.10 -17.05 -8.45
N LEU A 152 1.62 -15.93 -8.98
CA LEU A 152 0.97 -14.64 -8.84
C LEU A 152 -0.29 -14.56 -9.70
N THR A 153 -1.38 -14.12 -9.11
CA THR A 153 -2.65 -13.92 -9.82
C THR A 153 -2.58 -12.71 -10.73
N TYR A 154 -3.04 -12.87 -11.98
CA TYR A 154 -3.20 -11.80 -12.97
C TYR A 154 -4.68 -11.65 -13.32
N LYS A 155 -5.24 -10.48 -13.05
CA LYS A 155 -6.63 -10.13 -13.36
C LYS A 155 -6.67 -9.24 -14.60
N LYS A 156 -7.37 -9.65 -15.65
CA LYS A 156 -7.62 -8.78 -16.80
C LYS A 156 -8.52 -7.62 -16.37
N ILE A 157 -8.18 -6.39 -16.76
CA ILE A 157 -8.96 -5.18 -16.48
C ILE A 157 -9.37 -4.56 -17.81
N THR A 158 -10.65 -4.32 -17.99
CA THR A 158 -11.22 -3.80 -19.25
C THR A 158 -11.77 -2.39 -19.12
N ASN A 159 -12.12 -1.96 -17.90
CA ASN A 159 -12.73 -0.67 -17.66
C ASN A 159 -12.35 -0.10 -16.28
N ILE A 160 -12.63 1.18 -16.07
CA ILE A 160 -12.29 1.90 -14.85
C ILE A 160 -13.02 1.35 -13.61
N ASN A 161 -14.27 0.90 -13.73
CA ASN A 161 -15.05 0.36 -12.61
C ASN A 161 -14.44 -0.94 -12.07
N GLU A 162 -13.94 -1.82 -12.95
CA GLU A 162 -13.21 -3.02 -12.57
C GLU A 162 -11.89 -2.69 -11.87
N LEU A 163 -11.18 -1.67 -12.34
CA LEU A 163 -9.95 -1.20 -11.72
C LEU A 163 -10.20 -0.70 -10.29
N GLU A 164 -11.22 0.15 -10.11
CA GLU A 164 -11.60 0.69 -8.80
C GLU A 164 -12.07 -0.40 -7.84
N THR A 165 -12.87 -1.35 -8.32
CA THR A 165 -13.33 -2.49 -7.51
C THR A 165 -12.14 -3.35 -7.07
N THR A 166 -11.23 -3.64 -7.99
CA THR A 166 -10.00 -4.40 -7.68
C THR A 166 -9.12 -3.63 -6.68
N LEU A 167 -9.03 -2.30 -6.78
CA LEU A 167 -8.33 -1.49 -5.80
C LEU A 167 -8.97 -1.55 -4.40
N LYS A 168 -10.30 -1.61 -4.31
CA LYS A 168 -11.02 -1.80 -3.03
C LYS A 168 -10.64 -3.14 -2.40
N ASP A 169 -10.60 -4.21 -3.18
CA ASP A 169 -10.16 -5.54 -2.73
C ASP A 169 -8.70 -5.52 -2.24
N ILE A 170 -7.80 -4.91 -3.02
CA ILE A 170 -6.39 -4.75 -2.64
C ILE A 170 -6.25 -3.99 -1.32
N LYS A 171 -7.00 -2.90 -1.14
CA LYS A 171 -7.00 -2.11 0.11
C LYS A 171 -7.45 -2.99 1.28
N LYS A 172 -8.54 -3.73 1.10
CA LYS A 172 -9.10 -4.65 2.08
C LYS A 172 -8.11 -5.76 2.47
N PHE A 173 -7.56 -6.50 1.51
CA PHE A 173 -6.62 -7.58 1.83
C PHE A 173 -5.30 -7.10 2.42
N ARG A 174 -4.88 -5.88 2.07
CA ARG A 174 -3.72 -5.25 2.70
C ARG A 174 -3.99 -4.85 4.16
N THR A 175 -5.22 -4.45 4.51
CA THR A 175 -5.60 -4.13 5.90
C THR A 175 -5.89 -5.37 6.72
N ASP A 176 -6.62 -6.33 6.16
CA ASP A 176 -7.26 -7.44 6.88
C ASP A 176 -6.35 -8.65 7.08
N GLY A 177 -5.18 -8.69 6.43
CA GLY A 177 -4.35 -9.90 6.33
C GLY A 177 -3.74 -10.43 7.64
N ILE A 178 -3.76 -9.67 8.75
CA ILE A 178 -3.16 -10.06 10.04
C ILE A 178 -4.02 -9.52 11.20
N ASN A 179 -4.63 -10.41 11.98
CA ASN A 179 -5.28 -10.22 13.30
C ASN A 179 -5.54 -8.76 13.75
N ASN A 180 -6.71 -8.23 13.39
CA ASN A 180 -7.60 -7.24 14.04
C ASN A 180 -7.07 -6.02 14.86
N ILE A 181 -5.77 -5.71 14.93
CA ILE A 181 -5.28 -4.71 15.91
C ILE A 181 -4.40 -3.58 15.32
N ASN A 182 -4.01 -3.56 14.04
CA ASN A 182 -3.09 -2.50 13.57
C ASN A 182 -3.37 -1.92 12.17
N PHE A 183 -3.18 -0.59 12.05
CA PHE A 183 -3.08 0.14 10.79
C PHE A 183 -1.86 -0.37 9.97
N ASN A 184 -2.13 -1.31 9.06
CA ASN A 184 -1.12 -2.20 8.44
C ASN A 184 -0.30 -1.61 7.28
N SER A 185 -0.74 -0.52 6.64
CA SER A 185 -0.01 0.03 5.47
C SER A 185 1.41 0.50 5.81
N SER A 186 1.70 0.76 7.09
CA SER A 186 3.02 1.10 7.60
C SER A 186 3.97 -0.11 7.75
N ARG A 187 3.44 -1.34 7.68
CA ARG A 187 4.12 -2.58 8.09
C ARG A 187 4.32 -3.61 6.98
N SER A 188 3.70 -3.42 5.82
CA SER A 188 3.94 -4.24 4.63
C SER A 188 4.31 -3.37 3.44
N HIS A 189 5.15 -3.91 2.55
CA HIS A 189 5.45 -3.29 1.26
C HIS A 189 4.44 -3.81 0.24
N ALA A 190 3.66 -2.93 -0.38
CA ALA A 190 2.75 -3.33 -1.45
C ALA A 190 3.40 -3.09 -2.81
N VAL A 191 3.36 -4.11 -3.66
CA VAL A 191 3.81 -4.06 -5.06
C VAL A 191 2.58 -4.24 -5.95
N LEU A 192 2.23 -3.17 -6.65
CA LEU A 192 1.12 -3.11 -7.59
C LEU A 192 1.67 -3.07 -9.00
N MET A 193 1.14 -3.89 -9.90
CA MET A 193 1.70 -4.05 -11.22
C MET A 193 0.62 -4.03 -12.29
N PHE A 194 0.93 -3.32 -13.37
CA PHE A 194 0.21 -3.40 -14.63
C PHE A 194 1.11 -4.08 -15.65
N THR A 195 0.58 -5.09 -16.32
CA THR A 195 1.24 -5.80 -17.41
C THR A 195 0.45 -5.54 -18.68
N ILE A 196 1.12 -4.94 -19.67
CA ILE A 196 0.55 -4.62 -20.97
C ILE A 196 1.35 -5.31 -22.06
N LYS A 197 0.69 -5.57 -23.19
CA LYS A 197 1.34 -6.07 -24.39
C LYS A 197 1.35 -4.96 -25.44
N ILE A 198 2.54 -4.52 -25.83
CA ILE A 198 2.76 -3.60 -26.94
C ILE A 198 3.47 -4.38 -28.04
N ASN A 199 2.80 -4.61 -29.17
CA ASN A 199 3.28 -5.44 -30.27
C ASN A 199 3.70 -6.85 -29.78
N LYS A 200 4.99 -7.19 -29.89
CA LYS A 200 5.58 -8.45 -29.42
C LYS A 200 6.26 -8.33 -28.05
N LYS A 201 6.23 -7.17 -27.40
CA LYS A 201 6.86 -6.92 -26.10
C LYS A 201 5.82 -6.91 -24.99
N ILE A 202 6.16 -7.54 -23.87
CA ILE A 202 5.41 -7.44 -22.62
C ILE A 202 6.11 -6.39 -21.77
N LEU A 203 5.38 -5.37 -21.34
CA LEU A 203 5.88 -4.34 -20.45
C LEU A 203 5.23 -4.48 -19.07
N CYS A 204 6.01 -4.22 -18.04
CA CYS A 204 5.58 -4.27 -16.65
C CYS A 204 5.83 -2.94 -15.96
N ILE A 205 4.74 -2.27 -15.61
CA ILE A 205 4.72 -1.01 -14.88
C ILE A 205 4.45 -1.32 -13.41
N ARG A 206 5.37 -0.96 -12.53
CA ARG A 206 5.30 -1.26 -11.09
C ARG A 206 5.15 0.02 -10.28
N ILE A 207 4.22 0.02 -9.35
CA ILE A 207 4.05 1.06 -8.35
C ILE A 207 4.19 0.41 -6.97
N ILE A 208 5.16 0.87 -6.19
CA ILE A 208 5.54 0.23 -4.93
C ILE A 208 5.32 1.19 -3.77
N ASP A 209 4.44 0.82 -2.84
CA ASP A 209 4.24 1.52 -1.57
C ASP A 209 5.05 0.82 -0.47
N LEU A 210 6.20 1.38 -0.13
CA LEU A 210 7.07 0.80 0.91
C LEU A 210 6.50 1.04 2.30
N ALA A 211 6.87 0.19 3.25
CA ALA A 211 6.64 0.37 4.67
C ALA A 211 7.30 1.67 5.20
N GLY A 212 6.90 2.12 6.40
CA GLY A 212 7.51 3.26 7.08
C GLY A 212 8.99 3.03 7.38
N ASN A 213 9.85 4.03 7.12
CA ASN A 213 11.29 3.96 7.37
C ASN A 213 11.75 4.59 8.70
N GLU A 214 10.80 5.05 9.51
CA GLU A 214 11.04 5.63 10.83
C GLU A 214 11.59 4.60 11.81
N ARG A 215 12.29 5.09 12.83
CA ARG A 215 12.68 4.25 13.97
C ARG A 215 11.48 4.08 14.88
N SER A 216 11.24 2.87 15.37
CA SER A 216 10.28 2.61 16.45
C SER A 216 10.70 3.41 17.69
N LYS A 217 10.15 4.61 17.88
CA LYS A 217 10.46 5.47 19.05
C LYS A 217 9.89 4.93 20.37
N ASN A 218 9.21 3.79 20.34
CA ASN A 218 8.60 3.18 21.53
C ASN A 218 9.22 1.81 21.84
N SER A 219 10.02 1.78 22.91
CA SER A 219 10.33 0.62 23.73
C SER A 219 9.10 -0.04 24.40
N LYS A 220 7.88 0.45 24.12
CA LYS A 220 6.60 -0.01 24.67
C LYS A 220 5.90 -1.09 23.84
N ILE A 221 6.57 -1.70 22.86
CA ILE A 221 6.03 -2.90 22.22
C ILE A 221 6.22 -4.04 23.22
N LEU A 222 5.17 -4.38 23.97
CA LEU A 222 5.21 -5.41 25.01
C LEU A 222 5.16 -6.83 24.42
N ASN A 223 4.50 -6.99 23.27
CA ASN A 223 4.22 -8.31 22.70
C ASN A 223 5.37 -8.81 21.81
N PHE A 224 5.76 -10.07 22.01
CA PHE A 224 6.86 -10.73 21.28
C PHE A 224 6.62 -10.77 19.76
N GLU A 225 5.40 -11.08 19.32
CA GLU A 225 5.02 -11.09 17.90
C GLU A 225 5.20 -9.72 17.25
N SER A 226 4.70 -8.66 17.89
CA SER A 226 4.88 -7.29 17.41
C SER A 226 6.35 -6.85 17.42
N ARG A 227 7.19 -7.35 18.35
CA ARG A 227 8.65 -7.10 18.33
C ARG A 227 9.31 -7.79 17.14
N GLN A 228 8.96 -9.05 16.87
CA GLN A 228 9.46 -9.77 15.69
C GLN A 228 9.04 -9.10 14.39
N GLU A 229 7.76 -8.75 14.25
CA GLU A 229 7.24 -8.01 13.10
C GLU A 229 8.05 -6.72 12.84
N ASN A 230 8.26 -5.90 13.87
CA ASN A 230 9.06 -4.68 13.77
C ASN A 230 10.52 -4.97 13.36
N LYS A 231 11.10 -6.09 13.82
CA LYS A 231 12.44 -6.51 13.42
C LYS A 231 12.50 -6.79 11.92
N TYR A 232 11.52 -7.49 11.35
CA TYR A 232 11.50 -7.83 9.92
C TYR A 232 11.25 -6.63 9.01
N ILE A 233 10.32 -5.74 9.38
CA ILE A 233 10.08 -4.49 8.62
C ILE A 233 11.37 -3.66 8.55
N ASN A 234 12.00 -3.46 9.71
CA ASN A 234 13.27 -2.75 9.79
C ASN A 234 14.39 -3.49 9.07
N SER A 235 14.39 -4.84 9.06
CA SER A 235 15.36 -5.65 8.32
C SER A 235 15.28 -5.41 6.81
N SER A 236 14.06 -5.43 6.24
CA SER A 236 13.87 -5.23 4.79
C SER A 236 14.32 -3.84 4.31
N LEU A 237 14.00 -2.78 5.08
CA LEU A 237 14.43 -1.42 4.79
C LEU A 237 15.89 -1.17 5.14
N PHE A 238 16.44 -1.85 6.15
CA PHE A 238 17.86 -1.84 6.44
C PHE A 238 18.65 -2.48 5.30
N ALA A 239 18.21 -3.63 4.77
CA ALA A 239 18.80 -4.26 3.60
C ALA A 239 18.80 -3.30 2.39
N LEU A 240 17.72 -2.54 2.18
CA LEU A 240 17.67 -1.51 1.13
C LEU A 240 18.68 -0.39 1.38
N LYS A 241 18.78 0.11 2.62
CA LYS A 241 19.78 1.12 3.00
C LYS A 241 21.21 0.62 2.77
N GLU A 242 21.48 -0.64 3.09
CA GLU A 242 22.78 -1.29 2.85
C GLU A 242 23.09 -1.46 1.36
N CYS A 243 22.09 -1.78 0.54
CA CYS A 243 22.25 -1.78 -0.92
C CYS A 243 22.62 -0.38 -1.42
N ILE A 244 21.86 0.66 -1.03
CA ILE A 244 22.15 2.05 -1.42
C ILE A 244 23.55 2.48 -0.98
N ARG A 245 23.95 2.16 0.27
CA ARG A 245 25.30 2.47 0.78
C ARG A 245 26.40 1.74 0.01
N SER A 246 26.17 0.48 -0.35
CA SER A 246 27.13 -0.31 -1.12
C SER A 246 27.30 0.23 -2.53
N ILE A 247 26.20 0.69 -3.15
CA ILE A 247 26.21 1.34 -4.47
C ILE A 247 26.97 2.68 -4.41
N ASP A 248 26.65 3.51 -3.42
CA ASP A 248 27.30 4.81 -3.18
C ASP A 248 28.83 4.65 -2.96
N SER A 249 29.22 3.61 -2.23
CA SER A 249 30.64 3.26 -1.98
C SER A 249 31.31 2.54 -3.15
N LYS A 250 30.60 2.29 -4.26
CA LYS A 250 31.07 1.52 -5.43
C LYS A 250 31.59 0.12 -5.07
N ASN A 251 30.97 -0.54 -4.11
CA ASN A 251 31.31 -1.91 -3.74
C ASN A 251 31.04 -2.87 -4.91
N LYS A 252 31.95 -3.82 -5.12
CA LYS A 252 31.84 -4.84 -6.19
C LYS A 252 30.59 -5.73 -6.04
N HIS A 253 30.22 -6.06 -4.81
CA HIS A 253 29.03 -6.85 -4.50
C HIS A 253 28.03 -5.99 -3.74
N ILE A 254 26.80 -5.87 -4.27
CA ILE A 254 25.69 -5.26 -3.53
C ILE A 254 24.65 -6.33 -3.14
N PRO A 255 24.22 -6.35 -1.86
CA PRO A 255 23.56 -7.50 -1.26
C PRO A 255 22.03 -7.56 -1.51
N PHE A 256 21.59 -7.56 -2.78
CA PHE A 256 20.15 -7.60 -3.15
C PHE A 256 19.38 -8.85 -2.69
N ARG A 257 20.09 -9.88 -2.22
CA ARG A 257 19.50 -11.13 -1.70
C ARG A 257 19.15 -11.05 -0.21
N ARG A 258 19.52 -9.98 0.50
CA ARG A 258 19.28 -9.86 1.94
C ARG A 258 17.81 -9.72 2.31
N SER A 259 16.96 -9.24 1.40
CA SER A 259 15.50 -9.24 1.56
C SER A 259 14.78 -9.42 0.24
N LYS A 260 13.55 -9.94 0.30
CA LYS A 260 12.64 -10.02 -0.85
C LYS A 260 12.38 -8.63 -1.45
N LEU A 261 12.31 -7.60 -0.61
CA LEU A 261 12.17 -6.22 -1.08
C LEU A 261 13.36 -5.80 -1.95
N THR A 262 14.60 -6.03 -1.49
CA THR A 262 15.78 -5.66 -2.27
C THR A 262 15.93 -6.47 -3.56
N SER A 263 15.38 -7.67 -3.59
CA SER A 263 15.29 -8.49 -4.80
C SER A 263 14.34 -7.87 -5.83
N VAL A 264 13.15 -7.43 -5.40
CA VAL A 264 12.18 -6.73 -6.26
C VAL A 264 12.74 -5.40 -6.78
N LEU A 265 13.41 -4.63 -5.92
CA LEU A 265 13.95 -3.32 -6.29
C LEU A 265 15.28 -3.37 -7.05
N ARG A 266 15.88 -4.54 -7.25
CA ARG A 266 17.20 -4.70 -7.88
C ARG A 266 17.31 -3.93 -9.20
N ASN A 267 16.29 -4.06 -10.06
CA ASN A 267 16.30 -3.42 -11.38
C ASN A 267 16.24 -1.89 -11.31
N CYS A 268 15.74 -1.31 -10.20
CA CYS A 268 15.77 0.13 -9.97
C CYS A 268 17.19 0.66 -9.72
N PHE A 269 18.21 -0.18 -9.62
CA PHE A 269 19.60 0.23 -9.39
C PHE A 269 20.54 -0.21 -10.53
N THR A 270 20.03 -0.92 -11.53
CA THR A 270 20.79 -1.37 -12.70
C THR A 270 20.58 -0.46 -13.91
N LYS A 271 21.46 -0.55 -14.90
CA LYS A 271 21.31 0.13 -16.20
C LYS A 271 20.08 -0.42 -16.95
N ASN A 272 19.51 0.41 -17.83
CA ASN A 272 18.43 0.03 -18.77
C ASN A 272 17.13 -0.41 -18.08
N HIS A 273 16.72 0.34 -17.07
CA HIS A 273 15.41 0.26 -16.44
C HIS A 273 14.98 1.68 -16.04
N ASN A 274 13.74 2.06 -16.36
CA ASN A 274 13.21 3.37 -16.00
C ASN A 274 12.67 3.30 -14.57
N SER A 275 13.23 4.09 -13.66
CA SER A 275 12.86 4.06 -12.25
C SER A 275 12.73 5.44 -11.65
N ILE A 276 11.69 5.62 -10.85
CA ILE A 276 11.41 6.83 -10.10
C ILE A 276 11.31 6.49 -8.61
N MET A 277 12.01 7.27 -7.79
CA MET A 277 11.82 7.30 -6.35
C MET A 277 11.04 8.56 -5.97
N ILE A 278 9.91 8.41 -5.28
CA ILE A 278 9.20 9.54 -4.67
C ILE A 278 9.42 9.47 -3.15
N ALA A 279 10.28 10.37 -2.65
CA ALA A 279 10.54 10.53 -1.23
C ALA A 279 9.47 11.41 -0.58
N THR A 280 8.56 10.82 0.19
CA THR A 280 7.48 11.56 0.86
C THR A 280 7.91 12.02 2.25
N ILE A 281 7.68 13.29 2.58
CA ILE A 281 8.06 13.88 3.87
C ILE A 281 6.90 14.63 4.53
N CYS A 282 6.87 14.62 5.87
CA CYS A 282 5.96 15.44 6.67
C CYS A 282 6.79 16.55 7.34
N SER A 283 6.58 17.81 6.95
CA SER A 283 7.45 18.95 7.30
C SER A 283 7.37 19.43 8.77
N ASN A 284 6.81 18.63 9.67
CA ASN A 284 6.69 18.93 11.10
C ASN A 284 8.03 18.70 11.85
N LEU A 285 8.40 19.63 12.73
CA LEU A 285 9.55 19.55 13.64
C LEU A 285 9.71 18.21 14.39
N ASN A 286 8.61 17.60 14.86
CA ASN A 286 8.63 16.32 15.59
C ASN A 286 9.20 15.16 14.75
N ASN A 287 9.23 15.34 13.44
CA ASN A 287 9.72 14.38 12.46
C ASN A 287 11.14 14.68 11.98
N TYR A 288 11.85 15.66 12.56
CA TYR A 288 13.17 16.11 12.09
C TYR A 288 14.13 14.97 11.74
N SER A 289 14.33 14.01 12.66
CA SER A 289 15.21 12.86 12.45
C SER A 289 14.78 12.00 11.25
N ASP A 290 13.47 11.77 11.11
CA ASP A 290 12.91 10.88 10.08
C ASP A 290 12.93 11.55 8.69
N ILE A 291 12.73 12.88 8.64
CA ILE A 291 12.91 13.70 7.43
C ILE A 291 14.38 13.67 6.98
N VAL A 292 15.32 13.97 7.89
CA VAL A 292 16.76 13.98 7.58
C VAL A 292 17.21 12.61 7.07
N ASN A 293 16.77 11.53 7.72
CA ASN A 293 17.06 10.18 7.25
C ASN A 293 16.52 9.96 5.83
N THR A 294 15.25 10.27 5.60
CA THR A 294 14.59 10.08 4.30
C THR A 294 15.31 10.83 3.19
N LEU A 295 15.60 12.12 3.39
CA LEU A 295 16.26 12.95 2.39
C LEU A 295 17.73 12.58 2.17
N THR A 296 18.43 12.12 3.21
CA THR A 296 19.82 11.63 3.07
C THR A 296 19.90 10.38 2.20
N TYR A 297 18.99 9.41 2.39
CA TYR A 297 18.95 8.23 1.53
C TYR A 297 18.48 8.55 0.11
N ALA A 298 17.46 9.40 -0.03
CA ALA A 298 17.01 9.87 -1.35
C ALA A 298 18.15 10.57 -2.11
N SER A 299 18.96 11.39 -1.43
CA SER A 299 20.09 12.09 -2.05
C SER A 299 21.17 11.12 -2.54
N LYS A 300 21.44 10.03 -1.80
CA LYS A 300 22.33 8.95 -2.27
C LYS A 300 21.79 8.24 -3.51
N VAL A 301 20.47 8.01 -3.57
CA VAL A 301 19.81 7.43 -4.76
C VAL A 301 19.80 8.43 -5.93
N ASN A 302 19.79 9.73 -5.67
CA ASN A 302 19.85 10.72 -6.76
C ASN A 302 21.23 10.78 -7.41
N ASN A 303 22.28 10.51 -6.63
CA ASN A 303 23.66 10.74 -7.05
C ASN A 303 24.38 9.46 -7.54
N PHE A 304 23.76 8.27 -7.50
CA PHE A 304 24.46 7.05 -7.89
C PHE A 304 24.56 6.89 -9.41
N LYS A 305 25.65 6.23 -9.85
CA LYS A 305 25.81 5.78 -11.23
C LYS A 305 25.18 4.39 -11.40
N PRO A 306 24.26 4.18 -12.37
CA PRO A 306 23.62 2.89 -12.57
C PRO A 306 24.62 1.77 -12.86
N ILE A 307 24.40 0.61 -12.24
CA ILE A 307 25.30 -0.54 -12.30
C ILE A 307 25.03 -1.31 -13.60
N PRO A 308 26.04 -1.69 -14.40
CA PRO A 308 25.84 -2.58 -15.54
C PRO A 308 25.15 -3.88 -15.12
N LYS A 309 24.19 -4.39 -15.92
CA LYS A 309 23.46 -5.62 -15.60
C LYS A 309 24.40 -6.83 -15.38
N GLU A 310 25.56 -6.84 -16.03
CA GLU A 310 26.56 -7.91 -16.00
C GLU A 310 27.55 -7.84 -14.81
N GLU A 311 27.78 -6.67 -14.21
CA GLU A 311 28.83 -6.46 -13.19
C GLU A 311 28.45 -6.87 -11.75
N ILE A 312 27.28 -7.49 -11.54
CA ILE A 312 26.89 -8.00 -10.22
C ILE A 312 27.66 -9.30 -9.94
N PHE A 313 28.93 -9.13 -9.56
CA PHE A 313 29.88 -10.20 -9.26
C PHE A 313 29.54 -10.89 -7.94
N ILE A 314 29.61 -12.22 -7.94
CA ILE A 314 29.39 -13.08 -6.78
C ILE A 314 30.76 -13.36 -6.16
N PRO A 315 30.99 -13.15 -4.85
CA PRO A 315 32.13 -13.78 -4.19
C PRO A 315 31.92 -15.29 -4.24
N SER A 316 32.69 -15.97 -5.08
CA SER A 316 32.81 -17.42 -5.06
C SER A 316 33.44 -17.83 -3.74
N ASN A 317 32.67 -18.43 -2.82
CA ASN A 317 33.22 -19.44 -1.93
C ASN A 317 32.15 -20.38 -1.35
N LYS A 318 32.33 -21.67 -1.67
CA LYS A 318 31.84 -22.90 -1.04
C LYS A 318 30.32 -23.11 -0.99
N TYR A 319 29.78 -23.72 -2.05
CA TYR A 319 28.62 -24.61 -1.92
C TYR A 319 29.09 -26.06 -1.77
N PRO A 320 28.49 -26.86 -0.87
CA PRO A 320 28.65 -28.31 -0.91
C PRO A 320 27.98 -28.84 -2.18
N LYS A 321 28.60 -29.83 -2.83
CA LYS A 321 28.04 -30.50 -4.01
C LYS A 321 26.68 -31.09 -3.66
N LEU A 322 25.63 -30.74 -4.42
CA LEU A 322 24.38 -31.50 -4.39
C LEU A 322 24.62 -32.89 -5.01
N PRO A 323 23.97 -33.96 -4.50
CA PRO A 323 24.09 -35.29 -5.07
C PRO A 323 23.52 -35.32 -6.48
N SER A 324 24.25 -35.92 -7.41
CA SER A 324 23.78 -36.27 -8.74
C SER A 324 22.55 -37.17 -8.64
N ILE A 325 21.42 -36.71 -9.17
CA ILE A 325 20.24 -37.56 -9.39
C ILE A 325 20.63 -38.60 -10.44
N GLN A 326 20.87 -39.83 -9.98
CA GLN A 326 20.94 -41.00 -10.84
C GLN A 326 19.61 -41.15 -11.58
N LYS A 327 19.68 -41.21 -12.91
CA LYS A 327 18.59 -41.65 -13.77
C LYS A 327 18.09 -43.02 -13.29
N LYS A 328 16.93 -43.08 -12.63
CA LYS A 328 16.20 -44.35 -12.43
C LYS A 328 15.25 -44.59 -13.61
N LYS A 329 15.29 -45.85 -14.05
CA LYS A 329 14.64 -46.44 -15.23
C LYS A 329 13.13 -46.24 -15.23
N LYS A 330 12.57 -46.14 -16.44
CA LYS A 330 11.15 -46.34 -16.75
C LYS A 330 10.72 -47.72 -16.27
N GLU A 331 9.72 -47.79 -15.40
CA GLU A 331 8.88 -48.99 -15.24
C GLU A 331 7.43 -48.63 -15.56
N LYS A 332 6.88 -49.38 -16.51
CA LYS A 332 5.47 -49.37 -16.92
C LYS A 332 4.64 -50.00 -15.79
N ILE A 333 3.57 -49.36 -15.37
CA ILE A 333 2.52 -50.03 -14.60
C ILE A 333 1.20 -49.95 -15.37
N SER A 334 0.70 -51.14 -15.66
CA SER A 334 -0.49 -51.50 -16.43
C SER A 334 -1.78 -51.29 -15.64
N TYR A 335 -2.84 -50.88 -16.33
CA TYR A 335 -4.22 -50.90 -15.84
C TYR A 335 -4.70 -52.35 -15.62
N LYS A 336 -5.27 -52.63 -14.45
CA LYS A 336 -6.14 -53.80 -14.23
C LYS A 336 -7.52 -53.34 -13.74
N LYS A 337 -8.53 -53.69 -14.55
CA LYS A 337 -9.94 -53.79 -14.17
C LYS A 337 -10.11 -55.05 -13.32
N GLU A 338 -10.88 -54.99 -12.25
CA GLU A 338 -11.60 -56.14 -11.71
C GLU A 338 -12.89 -55.65 -11.04
N ASN A 339 -14.00 -56.29 -11.42
CA ASN A 339 -15.36 -56.11 -10.92
C ASN A 339 -15.57 -56.95 -9.67
N PHE A 340 -16.40 -56.50 -8.72
CA PHE A 340 -17.25 -57.38 -7.92
C PHE A 340 -18.59 -56.69 -7.63
N ILE A 341 -19.65 -57.48 -7.57
CA ILE A 341 -21.08 -57.18 -7.74
C ILE A 341 -21.85 -57.81 -6.55
N ILE A 342 -22.94 -57.14 -6.09
CA ILE A 342 -24.14 -57.62 -5.30
C ILE A 342 -23.91 -57.93 -3.78
N SER A 343 -24.80 -57.67 -2.80
CA SER A 343 -26.04 -56.86 -2.61
C SER A 343 -26.47 -56.91 -1.11
N ASP A 344 -27.36 -55.99 -0.71
CA ASP A 344 -28.45 -56.02 0.29
C ASP A 344 -28.25 -56.44 1.78
N GLU A 345 -28.43 -55.50 2.72
CA GLU A 345 -29.67 -55.27 3.53
C GLU A 345 -29.40 -54.48 4.85
N GLU A 346 -30.17 -53.39 5.00
CA GLU A 346 -30.71 -52.72 6.21
C GLU A 346 -29.83 -52.35 7.44
N VAL A 347 -29.83 -51.05 7.82
CA VAL A 347 -30.46 -50.53 9.07
C VAL A 347 -30.23 -49.00 9.24
N ARG A 348 -31.36 -48.28 9.35
CA ARG A 348 -31.65 -46.98 10.00
C ARG A 348 -31.06 -45.65 9.50
N ILE A 349 -31.94 -44.96 8.79
CA ILE A 349 -32.11 -43.50 8.77
C ILE A 349 -32.69 -43.04 10.11
N GLU A 350 -32.00 -42.19 10.86
CA GLU A 350 -32.59 -41.17 11.77
C GLU A 350 -31.53 -40.16 12.26
N SER A 351 -31.92 -38.88 12.30
CA SER A 351 -31.22 -37.69 12.83
C SER A 351 -30.22 -36.93 11.91
N VAL A 352 -30.73 -36.44 10.77
CA VAL A 352 -30.34 -35.13 10.23
C VAL A 352 -31.05 -34.07 11.08
N TYR A 353 -30.37 -33.46 12.06
CA TYR A 353 -30.70 -32.15 12.66
C TYR A 353 -29.58 -31.74 13.63
N SER A 354 -28.48 -31.17 13.11
CA SER A 354 -27.51 -30.42 13.94
C SER A 354 -26.51 -29.52 13.19
N SER A 355 -26.66 -29.25 11.89
CA SER A 355 -25.67 -28.47 11.11
C SER A 355 -26.12 -27.10 10.61
N GLU A 356 -27.34 -26.65 10.89
CA GLU A 356 -27.82 -25.31 10.46
C GLU A 356 -27.65 -24.20 11.51
N SER A 357 -27.39 -24.52 12.78
CA SER A 357 -27.23 -23.52 13.84
C SER A 357 -25.86 -22.84 13.83
N GLU A 358 -24.78 -23.52 13.43
CA GLU A 358 -23.42 -22.96 13.44
C GLU A 358 -23.15 -21.98 12.27
N GLN A 359 -23.65 -22.26 11.07
CA GLN A 359 -23.52 -21.33 9.94
C GLN A 359 -24.36 -20.06 10.11
N SER A 360 -25.51 -20.19 10.76
CA SER A 360 -26.39 -19.08 11.12
C SER A 360 -25.78 -18.22 12.22
N ALA A 361 -25.23 -18.83 13.28
CA ALA A 361 -24.51 -18.14 14.34
C ALA A 361 -23.24 -17.43 13.84
N PHE A 362 -22.49 -18.03 12.90
CA PHE A 362 -21.29 -17.43 12.29
C PHE A 362 -21.63 -16.21 11.40
N LYS A 363 -22.71 -16.28 10.62
CA LYS A 363 -23.22 -15.13 9.86
C LYS A 363 -23.73 -14.01 10.78
N ILE A 364 -24.44 -14.34 11.87
CA ILE A 364 -24.97 -13.37 12.83
C ILE A 364 -23.85 -12.68 13.64
N ASN A 365 -22.80 -13.43 14.03
CA ASN A 365 -21.65 -12.88 14.76
C ASN A 365 -20.81 -11.95 13.89
N ASN A 366 -20.60 -12.25 12.61
CA ASN A 366 -19.85 -11.36 11.70
C ASN A 366 -20.64 -10.11 11.27
N MET A 367 -21.97 -10.14 11.35
CA MET A 367 -22.83 -8.99 11.02
C MET A 367 -22.89 -7.97 12.17
N THR A 368 -22.57 -8.38 13.41
CA THR A 368 -22.71 -7.54 14.61
C THR A 368 -21.64 -6.44 14.73
N PRO A 369 -20.36 -6.66 14.40
CA PRO A 369 -19.34 -5.61 14.32
C PRO A 369 -19.61 -4.59 13.21
N ILE A 370 -20.03 -5.06 12.03
CA ILE A 370 -20.34 -4.19 10.87
C ILE A 370 -21.53 -3.28 11.20
N LEU A 371 -22.60 -3.82 11.79
CA LEU A 371 -23.74 -3.02 12.26
C LEU A 371 -23.34 -2.03 13.36
N LEU A 372 -22.40 -2.39 14.24
CA LEU A 372 -21.92 -1.50 15.29
C LEU A 372 -21.08 -0.35 14.71
N GLU A 373 -20.22 -0.64 13.75
CA GLU A 373 -19.41 0.35 13.03
C GLU A 373 -20.29 1.29 12.21
N TYR A 374 -21.29 0.76 11.49
CA TYR A 374 -22.27 1.56 10.76
C TYR A 374 -23.15 2.41 11.71
N LYS A 375 -23.53 1.88 12.87
CA LYS A 375 -24.26 2.62 13.92
C LYS A 375 -23.41 3.73 14.52
N ASN A 376 -22.11 3.50 14.72
CA ASN A 376 -21.17 4.52 15.20
C ASN A 376 -20.93 5.61 14.14
N PHE A 377 -20.81 5.23 12.87
CA PHE A 377 -20.73 6.16 11.75
C PHE A 377 -21.96 7.06 11.66
N ILE A 378 -23.16 6.49 11.77
CA ILE A 378 -24.41 7.26 11.74
C ILE A 378 -24.55 8.14 12.98
N LYS A 379 -24.19 7.66 14.19
CA LYS A 379 -24.13 8.50 15.40
C LYS A 379 -23.18 9.69 15.25
N ALA A 380 -22.02 9.49 14.62
CA ALA A 380 -21.06 10.55 14.34
C ALA A 380 -21.61 11.58 13.34
N LYS A 381 -22.28 11.13 12.27
CA LYS A 381 -22.99 12.02 11.34
C LYS A 381 -24.10 12.82 12.02
N ILE A 382 -24.93 12.18 12.86
CA ILE A 382 -26.00 12.86 13.61
C ILE A 382 -25.40 13.91 14.57
N LYS A 383 -24.29 13.59 15.25
CA LYS A 383 -23.61 14.53 16.15
C LYS A 383 -23.06 15.74 15.39
N ASN A 384 -22.42 15.51 14.25
CA ASN A 384 -21.88 16.57 13.40
C ASN A 384 -23.01 17.47 12.83
N TYR A 385 -24.13 16.86 12.45
CA TYR A 385 -25.30 17.60 11.99
C TYR A 385 -25.93 18.47 13.08
N LYS A 386 -26.08 17.95 14.31
CA LYS A 386 -26.55 18.75 15.46
C LYS A 386 -25.65 19.94 15.77
N SER A 387 -24.32 19.80 15.61
CA SER A 387 -23.41 20.94 15.76
C SER A 387 -23.53 21.95 14.63
N ILE A 388 -23.74 21.50 13.38
CA ILE A 388 -23.94 22.39 12.23
C ILE A 388 -25.26 23.16 12.39
N ASN A 389 -26.35 22.50 12.76
CA ASN A 389 -27.63 23.18 13.00
C ASN A 389 -27.55 24.19 14.13
N LYS A 390 -26.88 23.85 15.24
CA LYS A 390 -26.67 24.81 16.33
C LYS A 390 -25.89 26.05 15.86
N ASN A 391 -24.92 25.89 14.96
CA ASN A 391 -24.17 26.99 14.38
C ASN A 391 -25.00 27.82 13.38
N ILE A 392 -25.92 27.18 12.64
CA ILE A 392 -26.85 27.87 11.73
C ILE A 392 -27.91 28.64 12.53
N ASP A 393 -28.45 28.07 13.60
CA ASP A 393 -29.41 28.74 14.49
C ASP A 393 -28.76 29.97 15.14
N LEU A 394 -27.52 29.83 15.65
CA LEU A 394 -26.71 30.96 16.15
C LEU A 394 -26.44 32.03 15.08
N TYR A 395 -26.25 31.62 13.81
CA TYR A 395 -26.03 32.56 12.71
C TYR A 395 -27.32 33.32 12.35
N LEU A 396 -28.48 32.66 12.37
CA LEU A 396 -29.78 33.25 12.10
C LEU A 396 -30.26 34.18 13.23
N GLU A 397 -29.92 33.88 14.49
CA GLU A 397 -30.15 34.79 15.63
C GLU A 397 -29.34 36.09 15.52
N ASN A 398 -28.11 36.01 14.99
CA ASN A 398 -27.22 37.16 14.85
C ASN A 398 -27.47 37.98 13.57
N TYR A 399 -28.13 37.43 12.54
CA TYR A 399 -28.33 38.08 11.23
C TYR A 399 -29.71 37.79 10.59
N PRO A 400 -30.80 38.47 11.04
CA PRO A 400 -32.21 38.10 10.77
C PRO A 400 -32.76 38.52 9.38
N SER A 401 -31.96 38.47 8.31
CA SER A 401 -32.43 38.85 6.97
C SER A 401 -33.41 37.83 6.35
N LYS A 402 -34.58 38.31 5.86
CA LYS A 402 -35.69 37.47 5.36
C LYS A 402 -35.37 36.59 4.13
N SER A 403 -34.38 36.94 3.32
CA SER A 403 -33.99 36.19 2.11
C SER A 403 -33.05 35.03 2.43
N SER A 404 -32.11 35.23 3.35
CA SER A 404 -31.14 34.22 3.78
C SER A 404 -31.79 33.12 4.63
N SER A 405 -32.81 33.47 5.42
CA SER A 405 -33.50 32.51 6.29
C SER A 405 -34.30 31.47 5.49
N LYS A 406 -34.90 31.86 4.35
CA LYS A 406 -35.70 30.94 3.52
C LYS A 406 -34.83 29.89 2.83
N TYR A 407 -33.71 30.31 2.23
CA TYR A 407 -32.76 29.42 1.55
C TYR A 407 -32.06 28.46 2.52
N LEU A 408 -31.65 28.93 3.70
CA LEU A 408 -31.06 28.08 4.74
C LEU A 408 -32.09 27.12 5.37
N SER A 409 -33.37 27.52 5.45
CA SER A 409 -34.44 26.63 5.95
C SER A 409 -34.77 25.48 4.98
N GLU A 410 -34.64 25.70 3.67
CA GLU A 410 -34.86 24.67 2.63
C GLU A 410 -33.73 23.65 2.62
N ILE A 411 -32.47 24.09 2.70
CA ILE A 411 -31.29 23.20 2.81
C ILE A 411 -31.36 22.33 4.08
N ASN A 412 -31.87 22.88 5.19
CA ASN A 412 -32.03 22.16 6.44
C ASN A 412 -33.14 21.07 6.34
N LYS A 413 -34.21 21.32 5.57
CA LYS A 413 -35.28 20.33 5.32
C LYS A 413 -34.85 19.16 4.44
N ASP A 414 -34.09 19.41 3.38
CA ASP A 414 -33.58 18.35 2.48
C ASP A 414 -32.56 17.44 3.19
N SER A 415 -31.77 18.05 4.08
CA SER A 415 -30.79 17.33 4.89
C SER A 415 -31.45 16.48 5.98
N LEU A 416 -32.56 16.95 6.59
CA LEU A 416 -33.37 16.19 7.54
C LEU A 416 -34.08 14.99 6.89
N THR A 417 -34.60 15.16 5.68
CA THR A 417 -35.25 14.06 4.92
C THR A 417 -34.26 12.96 4.53
N SER A 418 -33.02 13.31 4.16
CA SER A 418 -31.95 12.33 3.91
C SER A 418 -31.58 11.51 5.16
N ILE A 419 -31.63 12.14 6.35
CA ILE A 419 -31.39 11.46 7.63
C ILE A 419 -32.54 10.51 7.97
N ASP A 420 -33.79 10.93 7.77
CA ASP A 420 -34.96 10.08 8.02
C ASP A 420 -35.00 8.84 7.12
N GLN A 421 -34.62 8.99 5.84
CA GLN A 421 -34.44 7.86 4.91
C GLN A 421 -33.36 6.89 5.42
N THR A 422 -32.22 7.42 5.86
CA THR A 422 -31.11 6.59 6.40
C THR A 422 -31.52 5.86 7.71
N LEU A 423 -32.32 6.51 8.56
CA LEU A 423 -32.87 5.90 9.78
C LEU A 423 -33.93 4.84 9.47
N GLN A 424 -34.71 5.03 8.41
CA GLN A 424 -35.69 4.06 7.94
C GLN A 424 -35.01 2.79 7.40
N GLU A 425 -33.94 2.94 6.62
CA GLU A 425 -33.09 1.82 6.17
C GLU A 425 -32.49 1.04 7.34
N LEU A 426 -32.00 1.73 8.38
CA LEU A 426 -31.52 1.09 9.61
C LEU A 426 -32.60 0.27 10.32
N ARG A 427 -33.83 0.80 10.42
CA ARG A 427 -34.97 0.08 11.03
C ARG A 427 -35.36 -1.17 10.23
N ILE A 428 -35.27 -1.10 8.90
CA ILE A 428 -35.50 -2.24 8.02
C ILE A 428 -34.42 -3.32 8.26
N MET A 429 -33.15 -2.92 8.33
CA MET A 429 -32.04 -3.83 8.61
C MET A 429 -32.10 -4.46 10.01
N GLU A 430 -32.52 -3.71 11.04
CA GLU A 430 -32.75 -4.26 12.38
C GLU A 430 -33.93 -5.27 12.40
N ARG A 431 -34.98 -5.04 11.62
CA ARG A 431 -36.10 -5.99 11.47
C ARG A 431 -35.68 -7.27 10.75
N ILE A 432 -34.85 -7.16 9.71
CA ILE A 432 -34.27 -8.31 9.01
C ILE A 432 -33.41 -9.14 9.97
N LYS A 433 -32.56 -8.49 10.79
CA LYS A 433 -31.76 -9.16 11.82
C LYS A 433 -32.61 -9.86 12.89
N ARG A 434 -33.72 -9.25 13.33
CA ARG A 434 -34.63 -9.89 14.29
C ARG A 434 -35.31 -11.11 13.68
N ARG A 435 -35.77 -11.05 12.42
CA ARG A 435 -36.37 -12.20 11.73
C ARG A 435 -35.39 -13.35 11.51
N SER A 436 -34.09 -13.07 11.31
CA SER A 436 -33.05 -14.11 11.20
C SER A 436 -32.61 -14.71 12.55
N LEU A 437 -33.11 -14.21 13.67
CA LEU A 437 -32.83 -14.74 15.02
C LEU A 437 -33.95 -15.67 15.53
N PHE A 438 -35.09 -15.75 14.83
CA PHE A 438 -36.27 -16.53 15.21
C PHE A 438 -36.65 -17.63 14.21
N ASN A 439 -35.87 -17.82 13.14
CA ASN A 439 -36.02 -18.89 12.15
C ASN A 439 -34.83 -19.83 12.22
#